data_AF-A0A524CL16-F1
#
_entry.id   AF-A0A524CL16-F1
#
_cell.length_a   1.000
_cell.length_b   1.000
_cell.length_c   1.000
_cell.angle_alpha   90.00
_cell.angle_beta   90.00
_cell.angle_gamma   90.00
#
_symmetry.space_group_name_H-M   'P 1'
#
loop_
_entity.id
_entity.type
_entity.pdbx_description
1 polymer ?
#
loop_
_entity_poly.entity_id
_entity_poly.type
_entity_poly.pdbx_seq_one_letter_code
_entity_poly.pdbx_strand_id
1 'polypeptide(L)'
;MVCEECLGELILAIISLLIGIYLSLKFYKERNNFTLYMALFFLLAGIGWLILVISKEWVLGIYELILPILIIIGIIPQLMLLFFILTFLEYSLTRRIGAVIISLLLIILHTFIPQYRIMTIVATIIIVANIILFILNWRRNNDIKSLGFSIGLLLILIGESLIFLSRLIQGIMLFLTAIIWAITYSGILEKITKK
;
A
#
# COMPACT_ATOMS: atom_id res chain seq x y z
N MET A 1 -6.10 26.68 -3.69
CA MET A 1 -5.75 25.89 -4.89
C MET A 1 -6.59 24.62 -4.89
N VAL A 2 -7.12 24.17 -6.02
CA VAL A 2 -7.82 22.88 -6.08
C VAL A 2 -6.77 21.77 -5.96
N CYS A 3 -6.90 20.88 -4.98
CA CYS A 3 -5.99 19.75 -4.82
C CYS A 3 -6.28 18.70 -5.92
N GLU A 4 -5.41 18.61 -6.91
CA GLU A 4 -5.60 17.80 -8.13
C GLU A 4 -5.52 16.30 -7.84
N GLU A 5 -4.73 15.92 -6.85
CA GLU A 5 -4.50 14.53 -6.44
C GLU A 5 -5.54 14.01 -5.41
N CYS A 6 -6.21 14.92 -4.69
CA CYS A 6 -7.05 14.58 -3.54
C CYS A 6 -8.22 13.65 -3.87
N LEU A 7 -8.80 13.78 -5.07
CA LEU A 7 -9.88 12.87 -5.48
C LEU A 7 -9.37 11.44 -5.63
N GLY A 8 -8.19 11.26 -6.23
CA GLY A 8 -7.55 9.96 -6.38
C GLY A 8 -7.19 9.34 -5.03
N GLU A 9 -6.61 10.14 -4.13
CA GLU A 9 -6.30 9.72 -2.75
C GLU A 9 -7.55 9.31 -1.96
N LEU A 10 -8.62 10.09 -2.04
CA LEU A 10 -9.88 9.81 -1.34
C LEU A 10 -10.51 8.51 -1.84
N ILE A 11 -10.57 8.33 -3.17
CA ILE A 11 -11.14 7.11 -3.76
C ILE A 11 -10.28 5.90 -3.41
N LEU A 12 -8.95 6.02 -3.46
CA LEU A 12 -8.04 4.96 -3.04
C LEU A 12 -8.23 4.61 -1.56
N ALA A 13 -8.39 5.60 -0.68
CA ALA A 13 -8.65 5.39 0.74
C ALA A 13 -9.93 4.58 0.97
N ILE A 14 -11.04 5.02 0.38
CA ILE A 14 -12.36 4.38 0.51
C ILE A 14 -12.31 2.94 -0.01
N ILE A 15 -11.79 2.74 -1.22
CA ILE A 15 -11.73 1.40 -1.82
C ILE A 15 -10.82 0.47 -1.01
N SER A 16 -9.68 0.96 -0.52
CA SER A 16 -8.80 0.16 0.33
C SER A 16 -9.49 -0.27 1.61
N LEU A 17 -10.23 0.61 2.28
CA LEU A 17 -11.02 0.26 3.47
C LEU A 17 -12.09 -0.80 3.15
N LEU A 18 -12.84 -0.63 2.06
CA LEU A 18 -13.88 -1.58 1.64
C LEU A 18 -13.30 -2.97 1.37
N ILE A 19 -12.17 -3.04 0.66
CA ILE A 19 -11.45 -4.30 0.41
C ILE A 19 -10.96 -4.90 1.72
N GLY A 20 -10.36 -4.10 2.60
CA GLY A 20 -9.89 -4.55 3.91
C GLY A 20 -10.99 -5.15 4.78
N ILE A 21 -12.15 -4.51 4.84
CA ILE A 21 -13.34 -5.01 5.56
C ILE A 21 -13.83 -6.32 4.92
N TYR A 22 -13.97 -6.36 3.59
CA TYR A 22 -14.40 -7.55 2.87
C TYR A 22 -13.47 -8.75 3.11
N LEU A 23 -12.15 -8.54 3.02
CA LEU A 23 -11.16 -9.58 3.27
C LEU A 23 -11.14 -10.02 4.74
N SER A 24 -11.40 -9.12 5.69
CA SER A 24 -11.54 -9.46 7.11
C SER A 24 -12.73 -10.39 7.36
N LEU A 25 -13.88 -10.11 6.74
CA LEU A 25 -15.05 -10.99 6.78
C LEU A 25 -14.77 -12.34 6.12
N LYS A 26 -14.01 -12.35 5.02
CA LYS A 26 -13.60 -13.58 4.33
C LYS A 26 -12.64 -14.43 5.18
N PHE A 27 -11.68 -13.79 5.84
CA PHE A 27 -10.75 -14.46 6.77
C PHE A 27 -11.50 -15.15 7.92
N TYR A 28 -12.55 -14.52 8.47
CA TYR A 28 -13.35 -15.15 9.53
C TYR A 28 -13.93 -16.50 9.11
N LYS A 29 -14.25 -16.68 7.82
CA LYS A 29 -14.78 -17.92 7.25
C LYS A 29 -13.68 -18.93 6.88
N GLU A 30 -12.62 -18.47 6.22
CA GLU A 30 -11.59 -19.36 5.62
C GLU A 30 -10.38 -19.62 6.52
N ARG A 31 -10.16 -18.79 7.56
CA ARG A 31 -9.00 -18.84 8.46
C ARG A 31 -7.63 -18.83 7.76
N ASN A 32 -7.56 -18.25 6.56
CA ASN A 32 -6.34 -18.15 5.78
C ASN A 32 -5.47 -16.95 6.20
N ASN A 33 -4.25 -17.22 6.67
CA ASN A 33 -3.30 -16.19 7.09
C ASN A 33 -2.95 -15.19 5.98
N PHE A 34 -2.86 -15.63 4.71
CA PHE A 34 -2.60 -14.72 3.59
C PHE A 34 -3.71 -13.67 3.45
N THR A 35 -4.97 -14.09 3.58
CA THR A 35 -6.14 -13.20 3.54
C THR A 35 -6.10 -12.19 4.69
N LEU A 36 -5.67 -12.61 5.88
CA LEU A 36 -5.49 -11.71 7.02
C LEU A 36 -4.40 -10.66 6.75
N TYR A 37 -3.24 -11.05 6.21
CA TYR A 37 -2.17 -10.11 5.89
C TYR A 37 -2.62 -9.06 4.86
N MET A 38 -3.32 -9.49 3.82
CA MET A 38 -3.89 -8.58 2.82
C MET A 38 -4.96 -7.67 3.41
N ALA A 39 -5.87 -8.20 4.24
CA ALA A 39 -6.88 -7.41 4.91
C ALA A 39 -6.26 -6.29 5.76
N LEU A 40 -5.25 -6.64 6.57
CA LEU A 40 -4.53 -5.68 7.41
C LEU A 40 -3.80 -4.63 6.58
N PHE A 41 -3.12 -5.03 5.50
CA PHE A 41 -2.49 -4.08 4.57
C PHE A 41 -3.51 -3.06 4.05
N PHE A 42 -4.65 -3.53 3.53
CA PHE A 42 -5.67 -2.67 2.94
C PHE A 42 -6.35 -1.75 3.96
N LEU A 43 -6.60 -2.22 5.18
CA LEU A 43 -7.12 -1.38 6.27
C LEU A 43 -6.13 -0.29 6.66
N LEU A 44 -4.86 -0.64 6.88
CA LEU A 44 -3.82 0.31 7.28
C LEU A 44 -3.55 1.33 6.18
N ALA A 45 -3.48 0.89 4.91
CA ALA A 45 -3.32 1.79 3.77
C ALA A 45 -4.53 2.72 3.64
N GLY A 46 -5.75 2.20 3.76
CA GLY A 46 -6.98 2.99 3.71
C GLY A 46 -7.05 4.06 4.79
N ILE A 47 -6.69 3.72 6.03
CA ILE A 47 -6.59 4.67 7.15
C ILE A 47 -5.52 5.72 6.85
N GLY A 48 -4.34 5.31 6.39
CA GLY A 48 -3.24 6.24 6.08
C GLY A 48 -3.61 7.27 5.02
N TRP A 49 -4.18 6.83 3.90
CA TRP A 49 -4.67 7.73 2.85
C TRP A 49 -5.81 8.63 3.33
N LEU A 50 -6.72 8.12 4.16
CA LEU A 50 -7.82 8.92 4.71
C LEU A 50 -7.31 10.03 5.63
N ILE A 51 -6.36 9.73 6.52
CA ILE A 51 -5.76 10.74 7.41
C ILE A 51 -5.01 11.79 6.58
N LEU A 52 -4.29 11.37 5.53
CA LEU A 52 -3.65 12.29 4.60
C LEU A 52 -4.66 13.26 3.96
N VAL A 53 -5.75 12.75 3.39
CA VAL A 53 -6.78 13.58 2.74
C VAL A 53 -7.41 14.55 3.73
N ILE A 54 -7.77 14.10 4.93
CA ILE A 54 -8.38 14.93 5.98
C ILE A 54 -7.43 16.04 6.46
N SER A 55 -6.12 15.79 6.44
CA SER A 55 -5.13 16.77 6.91
C SER A 55 -4.91 17.94 5.95
N LYS A 56 -5.20 17.75 4.65
CA LYS A 56 -5.00 18.76 3.61
C LYS A 56 -5.94 19.96 3.79
N GLU A 57 -5.59 21.07 3.16
CA GLU A 57 -6.28 22.38 3.24
C GLU A 57 -7.78 22.33 2.94
N TRP A 58 -8.23 21.34 2.17
CA TRP A 58 -9.63 21.20 1.81
C TRP A 58 -10.54 20.74 2.97
N VAL A 59 -9.96 20.18 4.04
CA VAL A 59 -10.72 19.62 5.17
C VAL A 59 -10.33 20.27 6.50
N LEU A 60 -9.08 20.11 6.95
CA LEU A 60 -8.61 20.66 8.23
C LEU A 60 -7.47 21.69 8.10
N GLY A 61 -6.68 21.66 7.02
CA GLY A 61 -5.56 22.58 6.83
C GLY A 61 -4.43 22.45 7.86
N ILE A 62 -4.25 21.25 8.42
CA ILE A 62 -3.21 20.96 9.43
C ILE A 62 -2.07 20.10 8.86
N TYR A 63 -2.01 19.89 7.55
CA TYR A 63 -1.05 19.00 6.89
C TYR A 63 0.40 19.23 7.34
N GLU A 64 0.88 20.47 7.29
CA GLU A 64 2.26 20.81 7.69
C GLU A 64 2.53 20.52 9.18
N LEU A 65 1.53 20.70 10.05
CA LEU A 65 1.65 20.45 11.49
C LEU A 65 1.76 18.95 11.78
N ILE A 66 1.03 18.12 11.04
CA ILE A 66 0.98 16.67 11.27
C ILE A 66 1.88 15.87 10.31
N LEU A 67 2.64 16.54 9.43
CA LEU A 67 3.50 15.91 8.43
C LEU A 67 4.44 14.83 9.03
N PRO A 68 5.11 15.05 10.18
CA PRO A 68 5.94 14.01 10.80
C PRO A 68 5.15 12.77 11.22
N ILE A 69 3.89 12.96 11.65
CA ILE A 69 2.99 11.88 12.06
C ILE A 69 2.48 11.12 10.84
N LEU A 70 2.12 11.85 9.76
CA LEU A 70 1.70 11.27 8.49
C LEU A 70 2.78 10.38 7.89
N ILE A 71 4.03 10.78 8.01
CA ILE A 71 5.19 9.98 7.60
C ILE A 71 5.22 8.63 8.35
N ILE A 72 4.97 8.64 9.65
CA ILE A 72 4.95 7.41 10.46
C ILE A 72 3.73 6.55 10.09
N ILE A 73 2.55 7.13 9.97
CA ILE A 73 1.33 6.40 9.58
C ILE A 73 1.51 5.77 8.21
N GLY A 74 2.06 6.55 7.28
CA GLY A 74 2.30 6.18 5.90
C GLY A 74 3.36 5.10 5.71
N ILE A 75 4.08 4.67 6.75
CA ILE A 75 5.06 3.57 6.66
C ILE A 75 4.56 2.23 7.18
N ILE A 76 3.51 2.24 8.00
CA ILE A 76 2.97 1.03 8.63
C ILE A 76 2.53 0.00 7.58
N PRO A 77 1.80 0.37 6.50
CA PRO A 77 1.45 -0.58 5.44
C PRO A 77 2.68 -1.23 4.77
N GLN A 78 3.78 -0.50 4.64
CA GLN A 78 5.01 -0.92 3.98
C GLN A 78 5.79 -1.87 4.89
N LEU A 79 5.84 -1.61 6.20
CA LEU A 79 6.40 -2.56 7.16
C LEU A 79 5.59 -3.86 7.20
N MET A 80 4.27 -3.78 7.03
CA MET A 80 3.41 -4.96 6.91
C MET A 80 3.74 -5.76 5.64
N LEU A 81 3.94 -5.08 4.51
CA LEU A 81 4.40 -5.69 3.27
C LEU A 81 5.80 -6.32 3.37
N LEU A 82 6.73 -5.69 4.09
CA LEU A 82 8.05 -6.26 4.36
C LEU A 82 7.92 -7.54 5.21
N PHE A 83 7.14 -7.49 6.29
CA PHE A 83 6.89 -8.66 7.13
C PHE A 83 6.25 -9.80 6.34
N PHE A 84 5.34 -9.46 5.42
CA PHE A 84 4.72 -10.41 4.51
C PHE A 84 5.74 -11.09 3.59
N ILE A 85 6.62 -10.33 2.89
CA ILE A 85 7.68 -10.91 2.06
C ILE A 85 8.54 -11.88 2.86
N LEU A 86 9.02 -11.44 4.03
CA LEU A 86 9.93 -12.26 4.83
C LEU A 86 9.23 -13.51 5.38
N THR A 87 7.91 -13.45 5.55
CA THR A 87 7.08 -14.60 5.88
C THR A 87 6.98 -15.58 4.72
N PHE A 88 6.78 -15.09 3.50
CA PHE A 88 6.72 -15.92 2.31
C PHE A 88 8.07 -16.58 1.99
N LEU A 89 9.18 -15.88 2.24
CA LEU A 89 10.54 -16.41 2.07
C LEU A 89 11.00 -17.31 3.23
N GLU A 90 10.08 -17.70 4.12
CA GLU A 90 10.33 -18.64 5.22
C GLU A 90 11.45 -18.22 6.19
N TYR A 91 11.76 -16.92 6.28
CA TYR A 91 12.72 -16.43 7.27
C TYR A 91 12.19 -16.66 8.69
N SER A 92 13.08 -16.90 9.67
CA SER A 92 12.68 -17.06 11.07
C SER A 92 12.03 -15.78 11.63
N LEU A 93 11.13 -15.95 12.61
CA LEU A 93 10.44 -14.82 13.25
C LEU A 93 11.42 -13.74 13.76
N THR A 94 12.54 -14.15 14.35
CA THR A 94 13.60 -13.24 14.83
C THR A 94 14.17 -12.38 13.71
N ARG A 95 14.42 -12.96 12.52
CA ARG A 95 14.91 -12.21 11.36
C ARG A 95 13.85 -11.25 10.81
N ARG A 96 12.57 -11.66 10.82
CA ARG A 96 11.44 -10.79 10.41
C ARG A 96 11.33 -9.56 11.31
N ILE A 97 11.30 -9.78 12.62
CA ILE A 97 11.25 -8.70 13.61
C ILE A 97 12.49 -7.80 13.50
N GLY A 98 13.68 -8.40 13.38
CA GLY A 98 14.93 -7.66 13.20
C GLY A 98 14.91 -6.76 11.96
N ALA A 99 14.41 -7.24 10.82
CA ALA A 99 14.27 -6.43 9.61
C ALA A 99 13.30 -5.26 9.80
N VAL A 100 12.14 -5.49 10.45
CA VAL A 100 11.19 -4.41 10.78
C VAL A 100 11.83 -3.36 11.68
N ILE A 101 12.59 -3.77 12.71
CA ILE A 101 13.31 -2.86 13.60
C ILE A 101 14.36 -2.05 12.83
N ILE A 102 15.16 -2.70 11.96
CA ILE A 102 16.16 -2.00 11.15
C ILE A 102 15.49 -0.98 10.22
N SER A 103 14.38 -1.34 9.58
CA SER A 103 13.62 -0.40 8.75
C SER A 103 13.11 0.79 9.57
N LEU A 104 12.57 0.56 10.77
CA LEU A 104 12.16 1.63 11.69
C LEU A 104 13.33 2.54 12.10
N LEU A 105 14.50 1.98 12.38
CA LEU A 105 15.70 2.77 12.70
C LEU A 105 16.15 3.62 11.52
N LEU A 106 16.11 3.09 10.29
CA LEU A 106 16.42 3.86 9.08
C LEU A 106 15.42 5.00 8.83
N ILE A 107 14.16 4.79 9.20
CA ILE A 107 13.09 5.79 9.14
C ILE A 107 13.34 6.91 10.15
N ILE A 108 13.68 6.56 11.39
CA ILE A 108 14.06 7.54 12.41
C ILE A 108 15.32 8.30 11.98
N LEU A 109 16.30 7.62 11.39
CA LEU A 109 17.49 8.30 10.85
C LEU A 109 17.13 9.32 9.77
N HIS A 110 16.13 9.03 8.92
CA HIS A 110 15.66 9.94 7.89
C HIS A 110 15.12 11.26 8.46
N THR A 111 14.51 11.27 9.66
CA THR A 111 14.05 12.52 10.28
C THR A 111 15.20 13.45 10.67
N PHE A 112 16.39 12.90 10.96
CA PHE A 112 17.59 13.68 11.26
C PHE A 112 18.37 14.07 10.00
N ILE A 113 18.31 13.26 8.94
CA ILE A 113 19.06 13.51 7.70
C ILE A 113 18.16 13.31 6.47
N PRO A 114 17.20 14.24 6.24
CA PRO A 114 16.23 14.11 5.15
C PRO A 114 16.88 14.18 3.75
N GLN A 115 18.05 14.81 3.64
CA GLN A 115 18.80 14.97 2.39
C GLN A 115 19.14 13.64 1.71
N TYR A 116 19.32 12.56 2.48
CA TYR A 116 19.66 11.25 1.93
C TYR A 116 18.46 10.45 1.40
N ARG A 117 17.22 10.96 1.54
CA ARG A 117 15.99 10.32 1.02
C ARG A 117 15.85 8.83 1.39
N ILE A 118 16.43 8.43 2.54
CA ILE A 118 16.55 7.03 2.99
C ILE A 118 15.18 6.36 3.04
N MET A 119 14.17 7.06 3.57
CA MET A 119 12.81 6.54 3.66
C MET A 119 12.23 6.19 2.28
N THR A 120 12.36 7.09 1.31
CA THR A 120 11.88 6.87 -0.07
C THR A 120 12.56 5.66 -0.69
N ILE A 121 13.87 5.51 -0.47
CA ILE A 121 14.65 4.37 -0.97
C ILE A 121 14.14 3.06 -0.34
N VAL A 122 14.03 3.01 0.99
CA VAL A 122 13.57 1.82 1.73
C VAL A 122 12.14 1.45 1.31
N ALA A 123 11.22 2.42 1.25
CA ALA A 123 9.84 2.18 0.81
C ALA A 123 9.80 1.67 -0.64
N THR A 124 10.59 2.25 -1.53
CA THR A 124 10.68 1.81 -2.94
C THR A 124 11.18 0.37 -3.04
N ILE A 125 12.24 0.01 -2.32
CA ILE A 125 12.77 -1.37 -2.30
C ILE A 125 11.70 -2.36 -1.82
N ILE A 126 10.97 -2.02 -0.75
CA ILE A 126 9.89 -2.86 -0.23
C ILE A 126 8.78 -3.03 -1.28
N ILE A 127 8.34 -1.94 -1.92
CA ILE A 127 7.28 -1.98 -2.95
C ILE A 127 7.73 -2.84 -4.14
N VAL A 128 8.94 -2.61 -4.67
CA VAL A 128 9.49 -3.38 -5.80
C VAL A 128 9.63 -4.86 -5.45
N ALA A 129 10.13 -5.19 -4.27
CA ALA A 129 10.24 -6.57 -3.81
C ALA A 129 8.87 -7.25 -3.73
N ASN A 130 7.82 -6.53 -3.29
CA ASN A 130 6.45 -7.06 -3.30
C ASN A 130 5.94 -7.27 -4.72
N ILE A 131 6.12 -6.30 -5.61
CA ILE A 131 5.72 -6.44 -7.02
C ILE A 131 6.33 -7.72 -7.62
N ILE A 132 7.63 -7.94 -7.44
CA ILE A 132 8.32 -9.14 -7.93
C ILE A 132 7.72 -10.41 -7.30
N LEU A 133 7.56 -10.42 -5.97
CA LEU A 133 7.01 -11.57 -5.25
C LEU A 133 5.61 -11.97 -5.75
N PHE A 134 4.73 -10.99 -5.90
CA PHE A 134 3.36 -11.20 -6.33
C PHE A 134 3.27 -11.60 -7.82
N ILE A 135 4.18 -11.11 -8.67
CA ILE A 135 4.30 -11.59 -10.06
C ILE A 135 4.76 -13.05 -10.09
N LEU A 136 5.74 -13.43 -9.28
CA LEU A 136 6.20 -14.82 -9.17
C LEU A 136 5.08 -15.73 -8.66
N ASN A 137 4.33 -15.29 -7.64
CA ASN A 137 3.21 -16.04 -7.11
C ASN A 137 2.09 -16.23 -8.14
N TRP A 138 1.77 -15.18 -8.91
CA TRP A 138 0.83 -15.28 -10.02
C TRP A 138 1.31 -16.29 -11.07
N ARG A 139 2.56 -16.19 -11.53
CA ARG A 139 3.08 -17.13 -12.55
C ARG A 139 3.07 -18.58 -12.10
N ARG A 140 3.38 -18.83 -10.82
CA ARG A 140 3.46 -20.19 -10.27
C ARG A 140 2.08 -20.80 -10.03
N ASN A 141 1.14 -20.00 -9.53
CA ASN A 141 -0.15 -20.50 -9.03
C ASN A 141 -1.36 -20.06 -9.86
N ASN A 142 -1.14 -19.33 -10.97
CA ASN A 142 -2.16 -18.65 -11.77
C ASN A 142 -3.10 -17.76 -10.94
N ASP A 143 -2.59 -17.19 -9.84
CA ASP A 143 -3.36 -16.37 -8.92
C ASP A 143 -3.52 -14.93 -9.46
N ILE A 144 -4.66 -14.68 -10.11
CA ILE A 144 -5.00 -13.37 -10.69
C ILE A 144 -5.04 -12.27 -9.62
N LYS A 145 -5.34 -12.60 -8.35
CA LYS A 145 -5.35 -11.60 -7.27
C LYS A 145 -3.97 -11.06 -7.00
N SER A 146 -2.96 -11.92 -7.03
CA SER A 146 -1.56 -11.51 -6.93
C SER A 146 -1.13 -10.60 -8.09
N LEU A 147 -1.60 -10.87 -9.32
CA LEU A 147 -1.33 -9.99 -10.46
C LEU A 147 -2.01 -8.62 -10.31
N GLY A 148 -3.30 -8.59 -9.96
CA GLY A 148 -4.02 -7.33 -9.77
C GLY A 148 -3.42 -6.49 -8.64
N PHE A 149 -2.94 -7.15 -7.59
CA PHE A 149 -2.23 -6.48 -6.50
C PHE A 149 -0.92 -5.83 -6.97
N SER A 150 -0.08 -6.57 -7.70
CA SER A 150 1.22 -6.07 -8.18
C SER A 150 1.07 -4.94 -9.21
N ILE A 151 0.05 -4.99 -10.07
CA ILE A 151 -0.26 -3.89 -11.00
C ILE A 151 -0.63 -2.63 -10.22
N GLY A 152 -1.47 -2.72 -9.18
CA GLY A 152 -1.81 -1.56 -8.36
C GLY A 152 -0.60 -0.98 -7.62
N LEU A 153 0.28 -1.83 -7.06
CA LEU A 153 1.53 -1.34 -6.46
C LEU A 153 2.44 -0.63 -7.48
N LEU A 154 2.51 -1.14 -8.71
CA LEU A 154 3.28 -0.53 -9.79
C LEU A 154 2.72 0.85 -10.16
N LEU A 155 1.39 0.99 -10.25
CA LEU A 155 0.75 2.27 -10.52
C LEU A 155 0.99 3.29 -9.41
N ILE A 156 0.94 2.88 -8.13
CA ILE A 156 1.32 3.77 -7.01
C ILE A 156 2.77 4.22 -7.19
N LEU A 157 3.70 3.30 -7.45
CA LEU A 157 5.12 3.64 -7.59
C LEU A 157 5.35 4.63 -8.74
N ILE A 158 4.70 4.41 -9.89
CA ILE A 158 4.76 5.32 -11.04
C ILE A 158 4.17 6.68 -10.66
N GLY A 159 2.97 6.70 -10.04
CA GLY A 159 2.31 7.93 -9.60
C GLY A 159 3.19 8.77 -8.68
N GLU A 160 3.80 8.15 -7.66
CA GLU A 160 4.73 8.81 -6.76
C GLU A 160 5.99 9.33 -7.48
N SER A 161 6.54 8.58 -8.44
CA SER A 161 7.71 9.03 -9.21
C SER A 161 7.40 10.24 -10.12
N LEU A 162 6.16 10.38 -10.58
CA LEU A 162 5.72 11.43 -11.50
C LEU A 162 5.14 12.66 -10.79
N ILE A 163 5.10 12.68 -9.45
CA ILE A 163 4.57 13.81 -8.67
C ILE A 163 5.24 15.15 -9.00
N PHE A 164 6.54 15.11 -9.33
CA PHE A 164 7.33 16.29 -9.71
C PHE A 164 6.95 16.85 -11.09
N LEU A 165 6.32 16.04 -11.94
CA LEU A 165 5.84 16.45 -13.27
C LEU A 165 4.41 16.99 -13.19
N SER A 166 3.52 16.29 -12.49
CA SER A 166 2.13 16.70 -12.33
C SER A 166 1.45 15.95 -11.19
N ARG A 167 0.84 16.70 -10.27
CA ARG A 167 0.01 16.15 -9.20
C ARG A 167 -1.28 15.52 -9.74
N LEU A 168 -1.85 16.07 -10.81
CA LEU A 168 -2.97 15.44 -11.52
C LEU A 168 -2.62 14.03 -12.03
N ILE A 169 -1.43 13.81 -12.59
CA ILE A 169 -1.00 12.48 -13.06
C ILE A 169 -0.91 11.50 -11.89
N GLN A 170 -0.36 11.91 -10.76
CA GLN A 170 -0.35 11.09 -9.53
C GLN A 170 -1.79 10.73 -9.13
N GLY A 171 -2.70 11.72 -9.07
CA GLY A 171 -4.11 11.49 -8.77
C GLY A 171 -4.78 10.46 -9.69
N ILE A 172 -4.52 10.53 -11.00
CA ILE A 172 -5.02 9.55 -11.98
C ILE A 172 -4.46 8.15 -11.70
N MET A 173 -3.17 8.02 -11.40
CA MET A 173 -2.56 6.72 -11.08
C MET A 173 -3.14 6.11 -9.80
N LEU A 174 -3.39 6.91 -8.76
CA LEU A 174 -4.04 6.47 -7.53
C LEU A 174 -5.49 6.03 -7.78
N PHE A 175 -6.21 6.77 -8.62
CA PHE A 175 -7.56 6.39 -9.04
C PHE A 175 -7.60 5.06 -9.81
N LEU A 176 -6.69 4.89 -10.78
CA LEU A 176 -6.56 3.63 -11.53
C LEU A 176 -6.18 2.46 -10.61
N THR A 177 -5.29 2.69 -9.65
CA THR A 177 -4.94 1.70 -8.62
C THR A 177 -6.19 1.24 -7.86
N ALA A 178 -7.02 2.20 -7.40
CA ALA A 178 -8.24 1.90 -6.69
C ALA A 178 -9.19 1.03 -7.54
N ILE A 179 -9.38 1.37 -8.81
CA ILE A 179 -10.21 0.58 -9.74
C ILE A 179 -9.68 -0.85 -9.87
N ILE A 180 -8.38 -1.02 -10.13
CA ILE A 180 -7.78 -2.34 -10.34
C ILE A 180 -7.95 -3.19 -9.08
N TRP A 181 -7.66 -2.65 -7.90
CA TRP A 181 -7.82 -3.36 -6.65
C TRP A 181 -9.30 -3.68 -6.36
N ALA A 182 -10.23 -2.77 -6.61
CA ALA A 182 -11.66 -3.04 -6.46
C ALA A 182 -12.11 -4.21 -7.34
N ILE A 183 -11.76 -4.20 -8.63
CA ILE A 183 -12.09 -5.29 -9.56
C ILE A 183 -11.45 -6.60 -9.10
N THR A 184 -10.17 -6.56 -8.74
CA THR A 184 -9.39 -7.73 -8.32
C THR A 184 -10.00 -8.42 -7.10
N TYR A 185 -10.42 -7.65 -6.09
CA TYR A 185 -10.91 -8.20 -4.82
C TYR A 185 -12.43 -8.33 -4.74
N SER A 186 -13.19 -7.75 -5.66
CA SER A 186 -14.66 -7.93 -5.77
C SER A 186 -15.10 -9.37 -6.10
N GLY A 187 -14.19 -10.21 -6.59
CA GLY A 187 -14.51 -11.56 -7.07
C GLY A 187 -15.17 -11.61 -8.46
N ILE A 188 -15.27 -10.45 -9.16
CA ILE A 188 -15.78 -10.39 -10.54
C ILE A 188 -14.90 -11.23 -11.48
N LEU A 189 -13.57 -11.13 -11.35
CA LEU A 189 -12.63 -11.88 -12.19
C LEU A 189 -12.81 -13.40 -12.05
N GLU A 190 -13.07 -13.89 -10.84
CA GLU A 190 -13.27 -15.32 -10.54
C GLU A 190 -14.58 -15.87 -11.14
N LYS A 191 -15.59 -15.01 -11.30
CA LYS A 191 -16.84 -15.37 -11.99
C LYS A 191 -16.69 -15.43 -13.51
N ILE A 192 -15.78 -14.63 -14.07
CA ILE A 192 -15.55 -14.56 -15.52
C ILE A 192 -14.62 -15.69 -15.99
N THR A 193 -13.63 -16.08 -15.17
CA THR A 193 -12.66 -17.13 -15.51
C THR A 193 -13.13 -18.55 -15.19
N LYS A 194 -14.18 -18.73 -14.38
CA LYS A 194 -14.89 -20.01 -14.26
C LYS A 194 -15.84 -20.19 -15.45
N LYS A 195 -15.26 -20.50 -16.62
CA LYS A 195 -15.95 -21.12 -17.75
C LYS A 195 -15.42 -22.52 -17.94
#